data_AF-A0A7S1WK15-F1
#
_entry.id   AF-A0A7S1WK15-F1
#
_cell.length_a   1.000
_cell.length_b   1.000
_cell.length_c   1.000
_cell.angle_alpha   90.00
_cell.angle_beta   90.00
_cell.angle_gamma   90.00
#
_symmetry.space_group_name_H-M   'P 1'
#
loop_
_entity.id
_entity.type
_entity.pdbx_description
1 polymer ?
#
loop_
_entity_poly.entity_id
_entity_poly.type
_entity_poly.pdbx_seq_one_letter_code
_entity_poly.pdbx_strand_id
1 'polypeptide(L)'
;RHKGGSSGRARAEAVPMAASAPGAAEAQEVGLACHPRGAQPALGYGTAGFRAAAGCLEHVLYRMGILAALRSKVLGGKPVGVMVTASHNPEGDNGVKLVEPMGEMLPVDWEAHATALANASDDGLAAAITGLVASLNVDVSSVRAEVIVGRDTRSSSRTLALAVCDGVSTLQPAVVRSLGATTTPQLHYVVRCENTNGGYGVPTLIGYKDKLVAAYAAMVGSAPAPKHYQPQLTIDCANGVGAIPLRGMLPRLSEAGLSAELINVGAGVLNEGCGADFVKSTQAAPAGADPSSGGGFVS
;
A
#
# COMPACT_ATOMS: atom_id res chain seq x y z
N ARG A 1 -32.79 53.24 44.64
CA ARG A 1 -32.25 51.85 44.59
C ARG A 1 -33.42 50.88 44.56
N HIS A 2 -33.80 50.34 43.40
CA HIS A 2 -34.17 48.92 43.26
C HIS A 2 -34.33 48.58 41.77
N LYS A 3 -33.72 47.45 41.40
CA LYS A 3 -33.51 46.96 40.05
C LYS A 3 -34.69 46.08 39.63
N GLY A 4 -35.23 46.30 38.44
CA GLY A 4 -36.02 45.29 37.72
C GLY A 4 -35.08 44.34 36.99
N GLY A 5 -35.20 43.04 37.27
CA GLY A 5 -34.46 41.99 36.56
C GLY A 5 -35.26 41.51 35.35
N SER A 6 -34.69 41.61 34.15
CA SER A 6 -35.18 40.90 32.97
C SER A 6 -34.45 39.55 32.87
N SER A 7 -35.22 38.48 32.85
CA SER A 7 -34.74 37.12 32.56
C SER A 7 -34.57 36.96 31.05
N GLY A 8 -33.36 37.19 30.55
CA GLY A 8 -33.00 36.81 29.19
C GLY A 8 -32.89 35.28 29.09
N ARG A 9 -33.87 34.64 28.45
CA ARG A 9 -33.71 33.27 27.95
C ARG A 9 -32.64 33.29 26.86
N ALA A 10 -31.47 32.74 27.15
CA ALA A 10 -30.47 32.43 26.14
C ALA A 10 -31.10 31.47 25.13
N ARG A 11 -31.18 31.89 23.86
CA ARG A 11 -31.47 30.99 22.75
C ARG A 11 -30.30 30.02 22.68
N ALA A 12 -30.59 28.72 22.77
CA ALA A 12 -29.64 27.69 22.38
C ALA A 12 -29.31 27.92 20.90
N GLU A 13 -28.07 28.31 20.61
CA GLU A 13 -27.56 28.31 19.25
C GLU A 13 -27.57 26.87 18.75
N ALA A 14 -28.35 26.63 17.69
CA ALA A 14 -28.32 25.36 16.99
C ALA A 14 -26.91 25.17 16.40
N VAL A 15 -26.23 24.12 16.82
CA VAL A 15 -25.02 23.64 16.15
C VAL A 15 -25.39 23.39 14.69
N PRO A 16 -24.72 24.01 13.71
CA PRO A 16 -25.06 23.80 12.31
C PRO A 16 -24.89 22.31 12.00
N MET A 17 -25.93 21.67 11.47
CA MET A 17 -25.78 20.34 10.89
C MET A 17 -24.70 20.46 9.81
N ALA A 18 -23.58 19.75 9.99
CA ALA A 18 -22.53 19.69 8.99
C ALA A 18 -23.18 19.29 7.67
N ALA A 19 -23.01 20.12 6.63
CA ALA A 19 -23.42 19.74 5.28
C ALA A 19 -22.78 18.37 4.96
N SER A 20 -23.57 17.44 4.46
CA SER A 20 -23.10 16.09 4.12
C SER A 20 -21.92 16.18 3.16
N ALA A 21 -20.81 15.52 3.46
CA ALA A 21 -19.67 15.49 2.56
C ALA A 21 -20.06 14.78 1.24
N PRO A 22 -19.81 15.39 0.06
CA PRO A 22 -20.09 14.76 -1.22
C PRO A 22 -19.43 13.36 -1.31
N GLY A 23 -20.20 12.37 -1.75
CA GLY A 23 -19.78 10.97 -1.85
C GLY A 23 -19.89 10.15 -0.55
N ALA A 24 -20.12 10.75 0.62
CA ALA A 24 -20.19 10.00 1.89
C ALA A 24 -21.40 9.05 1.97
N ALA A 25 -22.56 9.46 1.46
CA ALA A 25 -23.75 8.61 1.42
C ALA A 25 -23.59 7.44 0.43
N GLU A 26 -23.05 7.72 -0.75
CA GLU A 26 -22.72 6.70 -1.76
C GLU A 26 -21.69 5.69 -1.22
N ALA A 27 -20.65 6.18 -0.52
CA ALA A 27 -19.67 5.34 0.14
C ALA A 27 -20.28 4.41 1.20
N GLN A 28 -21.27 4.89 1.95
CA GLN A 28 -21.99 4.03 2.88
C GLN A 28 -22.86 2.99 2.16
N GLU A 29 -23.58 3.38 1.12
CA GLU A 29 -24.43 2.47 0.34
C GLU A 29 -23.62 1.35 -0.32
N VAL A 30 -22.54 1.70 -1.03
CA VAL A 30 -21.61 0.73 -1.64
C VAL A 30 -20.92 -0.12 -0.58
N GLY A 31 -20.48 0.49 0.52
CA GLY A 31 -19.89 -0.22 1.65
C GLY A 31 -20.82 -1.27 2.24
N LEU A 32 -22.09 -0.92 2.48
CA LEU A 32 -23.08 -1.85 3.03
C LEU A 32 -23.44 -2.97 2.04
N ALA A 33 -23.57 -2.65 0.75
CA ALA A 33 -23.99 -3.61 -0.26
C ALA A 33 -22.87 -4.57 -0.71
N CYS A 34 -21.66 -4.06 -0.88
CA CYS A 34 -20.56 -4.79 -1.51
C CYS A 34 -19.44 -5.17 -0.54
N HIS A 35 -19.18 -4.37 0.50
CA HIS A 35 -18.04 -4.56 1.40
C HIS A 35 -18.42 -4.41 2.88
N PRO A 36 -19.46 -5.14 3.36
CA PRO A 36 -19.99 -4.93 4.71
C PRO A 36 -18.93 -5.27 5.76
N ARG A 37 -18.83 -4.43 6.79
CA ARG A 37 -18.03 -4.75 7.98
C ARG A 37 -18.72 -5.83 8.80
N GLY A 38 -20.03 -5.74 9.00
CA GLY A 38 -20.77 -6.67 9.88
C GLY A 38 -20.16 -6.78 11.28
N ALA A 39 -19.99 -8.01 11.76
CA ALA A 39 -19.48 -8.33 13.10
C ALA A 39 -17.95 -8.53 13.17
N GLN A 40 -17.19 -8.07 12.16
CA GLN A 40 -15.74 -8.21 12.15
C GLN A 40 -15.08 -7.48 13.34
N PRO A 41 -13.97 -8.03 13.89
CA PRO A 41 -13.28 -7.42 15.01
C PRO A 41 -12.70 -6.06 14.64
N ALA A 42 -12.50 -5.21 15.64
CA ALA A 42 -11.82 -3.95 15.43
C ALA A 42 -10.34 -4.19 15.11
N LEU A 43 -9.79 -3.45 14.16
CA LEU A 43 -8.39 -3.54 13.73
C LEU A 43 -7.69 -2.20 13.92
N GLY A 44 -6.41 -2.22 14.30
CA GLY A 44 -5.57 -1.03 14.39
C GLY A 44 -4.69 -0.85 13.17
N TYR A 45 -4.51 0.39 12.72
CA TYR A 45 -3.47 0.72 11.75
C TYR A 45 -2.13 0.82 12.49
N GLY A 46 -1.17 -0.03 12.15
CA GLY A 46 0.17 0.02 12.73
C GLY A 46 1.21 0.56 11.75
N THR A 47 2.48 0.47 12.13
CA THR A 47 3.64 0.91 11.32
C THR A 47 3.70 0.28 9.93
N ALA A 48 3.09 -0.90 9.74
CA ALA A 48 3.04 -1.61 8.48
C ALA A 48 1.65 -1.64 7.83
N GLY A 49 0.75 -0.76 8.28
CA GLY A 49 -0.65 -0.72 7.88
C GLY A 49 -1.53 -1.71 8.62
N PHE A 50 -2.68 -2.03 8.04
CA PHE A 50 -3.54 -3.12 8.54
C PHE A 50 -3.00 -4.46 8.08
N ARG A 51 -2.97 -5.44 8.98
CA ARG A 51 -2.67 -6.85 8.68
C ARG A 51 -3.57 -7.76 9.51
N ALA A 52 -4.20 -8.71 8.85
CA ALA A 52 -5.07 -9.71 9.48
C ALA A 52 -5.30 -10.88 8.49
N ALA A 53 -6.07 -11.88 8.93
CA ALA A 53 -6.63 -12.89 8.04
C ALA A 53 -7.38 -12.23 6.87
N ALA A 54 -7.17 -12.70 5.64
CA ALA A 54 -7.71 -12.06 4.44
C ALA A 54 -9.24 -11.90 4.47
N GLY A 55 -9.97 -12.86 5.05
CA GLY A 55 -11.43 -12.82 5.18
C GLY A 55 -11.97 -11.70 6.08
N CYS A 56 -11.12 -11.03 6.87
CA CYS A 56 -11.51 -9.92 7.73
C CYS A 56 -11.25 -8.54 7.10
N LEU A 57 -10.64 -8.49 5.91
CA LEU A 57 -10.00 -7.27 5.40
C LEU A 57 -10.76 -6.55 4.29
N GLU A 58 -11.80 -7.13 3.70
CA GLU A 58 -12.45 -6.53 2.53
C GLU A 58 -13.03 -5.13 2.83
N HIS A 59 -13.84 -5.00 3.88
CA HIS A 59 -14.35 -3.70 4.33
C HIS A 59 -13.23 -2.71 4.68
N VAL A 60 -12.13 -3.19 5.26
CA VAL A 60 -10.97 -2.36 5.61
C VAL A 60 -10.35 -1.78 4.35
N LEU A 61 -10.12 -2.59 3.33
CA LEU A 61 -9.48 -2.14 2.10
C LEU A 61 -10.38 -1.21 1.29
N TYR A 62 -11.68 -1.48 1.26
CA TYR A 62 -12.67 -0.55 0.73
C TYR A 62 -12.54 0.83 1.39
N ARG A 63 -12.54 0.86 2.72
CA ARG A 63 -12.43 2.10 3.51
C ARG A 63 -11.04 2.75 3.38
N MET A 64 -9.98 1.97 3.15
CA MET A 64 -8.66 2.53 2.84
C MET A 64 -8.58 3.12 1.43
N GLY A 65 -9.37 2.65 0.48
CA GLY A 65 -9.58 3.33 -0.81
C GLY A 65 -10.17 4.73 -0.62
N ILE A 66 -11.21 4.84 0.21
CA ILE A 66 -11.82 6.13 0.60
C ILE A 66 -10.78 7.04 1.26
N LEU A 67 -10.03 6.52 2.24
CA LEU A 67 -9.01 7.30 2.93
C LEU A 67 -7.88 7.76 1.99
N ALA A 68 -7.43 6.90 1.07
CA ALA A 68 -6.41 7.26 0.09
C ALA A 68 -6.88 8.38 -0.84
N ALA A 69 -8.15 8.35 -1.26
CA ALA A 69 -8.75 9.40 -2.07
C ALA A 69 -8.85 10.73 -1.28
N LEU A 70 -9.28 10.70 -0.01
CA LEU A 70 -9.27 11.87 0.86
C LEU A 70 -7.84 12.41 1.05
N ARG A 71 -6.86 11.54 1.28
CA ARG A 71 -5.46 11.93 1.46
C ARG A 71 -4.92 12.62 0.21
N SER A 72 -5.19 12.07 -0.97
CA SER A 72 -4.82 12.71 -2.24
C SER A 72 -5.45 14.10 -2.37
N LYS A 73 -6.74 14.26 -2.05
CA LYS A 73 -7.45 15.56 -2.08
C LYS A 73 -6.83 16.57 -1.10
N VAL A 74 -6.52 16.16 0.13
CA VAL A 74 -5.81 17.00 1.13
C VAL A 74 -4.47 17.49 0.59
N LEU A 75 -3.79 16.66 -0.18
CA LEU A 75 -2.49 16.96 -0.77
C LEU A 75 -2.59 17.66 -2.14
N GLY A 76 -3.75 18.22 -2.49
CA GLY A 76 -3.97 18.97 -3.73
C GLY A 76 -4.05 18.09 -4.98
N GLY A 77 -4.50 16.84 -4.83
CA GLY A 77 -4.67 15.88 -5.93
C GLY A 77 -3.40 15.10 -6.28
N LYS A 78 -2.35 15.20 -5.44
CA LYS A 78 -1.13 14.43 -5.61
C LYS A 78 -1.40 12.92 -5.59
N PRO A 79 -0.78 12.13 -6.48
CA PRO A 79 -0.90 10.68 -6.44
C PRO A 79 -0.49 10.07 -5.09
N VAL A 80 -1.38 9.25 -4.51
CA VAL A 80 -1.15 8.46 -3.30
C VAL A 80 -1.15 6.98 -3.65
N GLY A 81 -0.27 6.20 -3.04
CA GLY A 81 -0.19 4.75 -3.26
C GLY A 81 -1.00 3.93 -2.25
N VAL A 82 -1.51 2.79 -2.70
CA VAL A 82 -2.10 1.75 -1.85
C VAL A 82 -1.44 0.41 -2.20
N MET A 83 -0.74 -0.20 -1.24
CA MET A 83 -0.13 -1.51 -1.43
C MET A 83 -0.94 -2.57 -0.69
N VAL A 84 -1.47 -3.55 -1.43
CA VAL A 84 -2.14 -4.74 -0.88
C VAL A 84 -1.12 -5.86 -0.69
N THR A 85 -0.73 -6.12 0.56
CA THR A 85 0.24 -7.16 0.93
C THR A 85 0.29 -7.33 2.45
N ALA A 86 0.60 -8.54 2.92
CA ALA A 86 1.06 -8.79 4.28
C ALA A 86 2.55 -9.15 4.39
N SER A 87 3.36 -8.91 3.33
CA SER A 87 4.81 -9.13 3.36
C SER A 87 5.17 -10.56 3.82
N HIS A 88 5.88 -10.71 4.93
CA HIS A 88 6.36 -12.00 5.47
C HIS A 88 5.28 -12.86 6.16
N ASN A 89 4.07 -12.33 6.39
CA ASN A 89 3.00 -13.09 7.04
C ASN A 89 2.65 -14.39 6.27
N PRO A 90 2.03 -15.40 6.93
CA PRO A 90 1.52 -16.60 6.27
C PRO A 90 0.54 -16.28 5.13
N GLU A 91 0.41 -17.16 4.12
CA GLU A 91 -0.38 -16.91 2.90
C GLU A 91 -1.86 -16.53 3.15
N GLY A 92 -2.48 -17.10 4.20
CA GLY A 92 -3.87 -16.82 4.57
C GLY A 92 -4.14 -15.39 5.08
N ASP A 93 -3.10 -14.66 5.45
CA ASP A 93 -3.20 -13.25 5.82
C ASP A 93 -3.19 -12.34 4.60
N ASN A 94 -3.61 -11.10 4.77
CA ASN A 94 -3.27 -10.01 3.85
C ASN A 94 -3.19 -8.69 4.62
N GLY A 95 -3.04 -7.59 3.89
CA GLY A 95 -2.93 -6.29 4.51
C GLY A 95 -2.97 -5.17 3.49
N VAL A 96 -3.00 -3.96 4.02
CA VAL A 96 -2.97 -2.74 3.22
C VAL A 96 -2.14 -1.67 3.92
N LYS A 97 -1.30 -0.98 3.16
CA LYS A 97 -0.58 0.22 3.59
C LYS A 97 -0.72 1.33 2.56
N LEU A 98 -0.71 2.56 3.05
CA LEU A 98 -0.77 3.76 2.22
C LEU A 98 0.64 4.32 2.03
N VAL A 99 0.87 4.92 0.87
CA VAL A 99 2.15 5.48 0.45
C VAL A 99 1.95 6.93 0.05
N GLU A 100 2.70 7.81 0.68
CA GLU A 100 2.63 9.24 0.46
C GLU A 100 3.36 9.67 -0.85
N PRO A 101 3.15 10.91 -1.33
CA PRO A 101 3.66 11.37 -2.61
C PRO A 101 5.15 11.15 -2.85
N MET A 102 6.01 11.28 -1.83
CA MET A 102 7.46 11.14 -2.00
C MET A 102 7.96 9.71 -1.74
N GLY A 103 7.03 8.75 -1.57
CA GLY A 103 7.30 7.33 -1.37
C GLY A 103 7.47 6.94 0.10
N GLU A 104 7.23 7.85 1.04
CA GLU A 104 7.17 7.59 2.47
C GLU A 104 5.89 6.85 2.88
N MET A 105 5.92 6.32 4.10
CA MET A 105 4.74 5.72 4.73
C MET A 105 3.74 6.80 5.12
N LEU A 106 2.50 6.38 5.39
CA LEU A 106 1.48 7.24 5.95
C LEU A 106 1.99 7.93 7.24
N PRO A 107 1.76 9.24 7.43
CA PRO A 107 2.11 9.93 8.65
C PRO A 107 1.40 9.35 9.87
N VAL A 108 2.08 9.35 11.02
CA VAL A 108 1.59 8.75 12.27
C VAL A 108 0.26 9.37 12.73
N ASP A 109 0.08 10.67 12.54
CA ASP A 109 -1.17 11.38 12.87
C ASP A 109 -2.35 10.94 11.99
N TRP A 110 -2.09 10.35 10.81
CA TRP A 110 -3.12 9.77 9.94
C TRP A 110 -3.48 8.31 10.26
N GLU A 111 -2.67 7.60 11.05
CA GLU A 111 -2.96 6.22 11.45
C GLU A 111 -4.24 6.12 12.29
N ALA A 112 -4.51 7.14 13.12
CA ALA A 112 -5.73 7.25 13.91
C ALA A 112 -6.97 7.43 13.01
N HIS A 113 -6.86 8.22 11.95
CA HIS A 113 -7.94 8.38 10.97
C HIS A 113 -8.21 7.08 10.21
N ALA A 114 -7.14 6.36 9.83
CA ALA A 114 -7.26 5.06 9.19
C ALA A 114 -7.96 4.04 10.10
N THR A 115 -7.54 3.96 11.36
CA THR A 115 -8.14 3.11 12.38
C THR A 115 -9.60 3.46 12.62
N ALA A 116 -9.94 4.74 12.77
CA ALA A 116 -11.32 5.16 13.00
C ALA A 116 -12.23 4.82 11.81
N LEU A 117 -11.78 5.11 10.59
CA LEU A 117 -12.58 4.85 9.39
C LEU A 117 -12.76 3.36 9.14
N ALA A 118 -11.70 2.56 9.26
CA ALA A 118 -11.78 1.10 9.11
C ALA A 118 -12.77 0.47 10.09
N ASN A 119 -12.90 1.01 11.30
CA ASN A 119 -13.75 0.46 12.35
C ASN A 119 -15.15 1.08 12.45
N ALA A 120 -15.51 2.05 11.61
CA ALA A 120 -16.86 2.63 11.59
C ALA A 120 -17.94 1.53 11.41
N SER A 121 -19.10 1.65 12.04
CA SER A 121 -20.22 0.75 11.70
C SER A 121 -20.63 0.97 10.24
N ASP A 122 -21.27 -0.02 9.61
CA ASP A 122 -21.75 0.14 8.24
C ASP A 122 -22.73 1.33 8.14
N ASP A 123 -23.67 1.44 9.09
CA ASP A 123 -24.60 2.58 9.17
C ASP A 123 -23.96 3.91 9.62
N GLY A 124 -22.71 3.86 10.09
CA GLY A 124 -21.97 5.00 10.60
C GLY A 124 -20.90 5.52 9.64
N LEU A 125 -20.71 4.86 8.49
CA LEU A 125 -19.61 5.16 7.57
C LEU A 125 -19.73 6.56 6.97
N ALA A 126 -20.93 6.97 6.54
CA ALA A 126 -21.16 8.31 5.98
C ALA A 126 -20.85 9.42 7.00
N ALA A 127 -21.23 9.20 8.26
CA ALA A 127 -20.95 10.12 9.36
C ALA A 127 -19.44 10.21 9.65
N ALA A 128 -18.74 9.06 9.65
CA ALA A 128 -17.29 9.01 9.84
C ALA A 128 -16.55 9.76 8.72
N ILE A 129 -16.93 9.56 7.46
CA ILE A 129 -16.36 10.27 6.30
C ILE A 129 -16.64 11.77 6.41
N THR A 130 -17.88 12.16 6.71
CA THR A 130 -18.27 13.57 6.83
C THR A 130 -17.51 14.27 7.96
N GLY A 131 -17.37 13.62 9.11
CA GLY A 131 -16.59 14.15 10.24
C GLY A 131 -15.12 14.32 9.89
N LEU A 132 -14.53 13.35 9.17
CA LEU A 132 -13.14 13.42 8.74
C LEU A 132 -12.92 14.56 7.74
N VAL A 133 -13.78 14.68 6.71
CA VAL A 133 -13.74 15.79 5.73
C VAL A 133 -13.81 17.15 6.42
N ALA A 134 -14.73 17.30 7.37
CA ALA A 134 -14.87 18.53 8.15
C ALA A 134 -13.61 18.83 8.98
N SER A 135 -13.03 17.82 9.65
CA SER A 135 -11.81 18.00 10.47
C SER A 135 -10.57 18.35 9.66
N LEU A 136 -10.49 17.87 8.41
CA LEU A 136 -9.35 18.09 7.51
C LEU A 136 -9.51 19.38 6.70
N ASN A 137 -10.66 20.06 6.80
CA ASN A 137 -11.00 21.26 6.03
C ASN A 137 -10.72 21.07 4.52
N VAL A 138 -11.13 19.92 3.97
CA VAL A 138 -10.85 19.56 2.58
C VAL A 138 -12.02 19.88 1.66
N ASP A 139 -11.73 20.46 0.50
CA ASP A 139 -12.71 20.57 -0.57
C ASP A 139 -12.73 19.27 -1.38
N VAL A 140 -13.70 18.41 -1.08
CA VAL A 140 -13.83 17.09 -1.71
C VAL A 140 -14.23 17.21 -3.19
N SER A 141 -14.91 18.29 -3.57
CA SER A 141 -15.56 18.42 -4.89
C SER A 141 -14.65 19.02 -5.95
N SER A 142 -13.75 19.94 -5.59
CA SER A 142 -12.91 20.64 -6.57
C SER A 142 -11.61 19.92 -6.91
N VAL A 143 -11.09 19.11 -5.99
CA VAL A 143 -9.80 18.42 -6.17
C VAL A 143 -10.02 17.00 -6.67
N ARG A 144 -9.45 16.66 -7.84
CA ARG A 144 -9.45 15.28 -8.32
C ARG A 144 -8.44 14.45 -7.52
N ALA A 145 -8.92 13.36 -6.91
CA ALA A 145 -8.02 12.40 -6.26
C ALA A 145 -7.28 11.55 -7.31
N GLU A 146 -6.02 11.21 -7.04
CA GLU A 146 -5.25 10.26 -7.83
C GLU A 146 -4.69 9.16 -6.93
N VAL A 147 -5.07 7.91 -7.21
CA VAL A 147 -4.68 6.75 -6.40
C VAL A 147 -4.04 5.67 -7.27
N ILE A 148 -2.94 5.13 -6.76
CA ILE A 148 -2.10 4.14 -7.43
C ILE A 148 -2.12 2.85 -6.61
N VAL A 149 -2.71 1.78 -7.14
CA VAL A 149 -2.85 0.52 -6.42
C VAL A 149 -1.83 -0.50 -6.91
N GLY A 150 -1.12 -1.14 -5.99
CA GLY A 150 -0.26 -2.29 -6.25
C GLY A 150 -0.64 -3.45 -5.34
N ARG A 151 -0.31 -4.67 -5.74
CA ARG A 151 -0.55 -5.86 -4.92
C ARG A 151 0.54 -6.90 -5.06
N ASP A 152 0.68 -7.76 -4.05
CA ASP A 152 1.49 -8.97 -4.16
C ASP A 152 0.74 -10.13 -4.86
N THR A 153 1.29 -11.34 -4.73
CA THR A 153 0.80 -12.57 -5.36
C THR A 153 -0.16 -13.39 -4.49
N ARG A 154 -0.57 -12.93 -3.30
CA ARG A 154 -1.55 -13.67 -2.48
C ARG A 154 -2.86 -13.85 -3.27
N SER A 155 -3.51 -14.99 -3.08
CA SER A 155 -4.77 -15.32 -3.77
C SER A 155 -5.86 -14.27 -3.51
N SER A 156 -5.95 -13.76 -2.27
CA SER A 156 -6.91 -12.72 -1.87
C SER A 156 -6.59 -11.33 -2.41
N SER A 157 -5.34 -11.06 -2.81
CA SER A 157 -4.87 -9.72 -3.18
C SER A 157 -5.61 -9.10 -4.37
N ARG A 158 -6.13 -9.91 -5.30
CA ARG A 158 -6.89 -9.40 -6.45
C ARG A 158 -8.23 -8.79 -6.01
N THR A 159 -9.03 -9.53 -5.26
CA THR A 159 -10.34 -9.08 -4.76
C THR A 159 -10.17 -7.88 -3.83
N LEU A 160 -9.18 -7.98 -2.94
CA LEU A 160 -8.82 -6.93 -2.00
C LEU A 160 -8.39 -5.62 -2.69
N ALA A 161 -7.63 -5.69 -3.79
CA ALA A 161 -7.30 -4.51 -4.59
C ALA A 161 -8.51 -3.90 -5.32
N LEU A 162 -9.52 -4.70 -5.68
CA LEU A 162 -10.77 -4.19 -6.27
C LEU A 162 -11.59 -3.42 -5.24
N ALA A 163 -11.70 -3.92 -4.00
CA ALA A 163 -12.34 -3.19 -2.91
C ALA A 163 -11.72 -1.79 -2.70
N VAL A 164 -10.38 -1.68 -2.77
CA VAL A 164 -9.70 -0.37 -2.76
C VAL A 164 -10.20 0.53 -3.90
N CYS A 165 -10.27 0.02 -5.13
CA CYS A 165 -10.76 0.77 -6.29
C CYS A 165 -12.21 1.24 -6.12
N ASP A 166 -13.08 0.40 -5.58
CA ASP A 166 -14.48 0.73 -5.31
C ASP A 166 -14.55 1.86 -4.29
N GLY A 167 -13.75 1.79 -3.22
CA GLY A 167 -13.66 2.84 -2.21
C GLY A 167 -13.22 4.19 -2.78
N VAL A 168 -12.15 4.21 -3.60
CA VAL A 168 -11.69 5.44 -4.27
C VAL A 168 -12.78 6.04 -5.15
N SER A 169 -13.55 5.20 -5.84
CA SER A 169 -14.55 5.62 -6.83
C SER A 169 -15.74 6.35 -6.22
N THR A 170 -16.00 6.19 -4.91
CA THR A 170 -17.11 6.86 -4.22
C THR A 170 -16.85 8.33 -3.87
N LEU A 171 -15.60 8.82 -4.01
CA LEU A 171 -15.23 10.21 -3.71
C LEU A 171 -14.85 11.01 -4.96
N GLN A 172 -15.81 11.18 -5.86
CA GLN A 172 -15.60 11.90 -7.12
C GLN A 172 -15.34 13.41 -6.92
N PRO A 173 -14.52 14.04 -7.78
CA PRO A 173 -13.77 13.44 -8.88
C PRO A 173 -12.56 12.62 -8.38
N ALA A 174 -12.36 11.42 -8.91
CA ALA A 174 -11.25 10.52 -8.55
C ALA A 174 -10.78 9.66 -9.73
N VAL A 175 -9.49 9.35 -9.77
CA VAL A 175 -8.89 8.37 -10.67
C VAL A 175 -8.12 7.35 -9.85
N VAL A 176 -8.37 6.08 -10.12
CA VAL A 176 -7.60 4.97 -9.57
C VAL A 176 -6.97 4.18 -10.72
N ARG A 177 -5.68 3.86 -10.60
CA ARG A 177 -5.00 2.97 -11.55
C ARG A 177 -4.29 1.83 -10.83
N SER A 178 -4.40 0.63 -11.38
CA SER A 178 -3.73 -0.56 -10.86
C SER A 178 -2.43 -0.84 -11.61
N LEU A 179 -1.36 -1.11 -10.87
CA LEU A 179 -0.10 -1.65 -11.40
C LEU A 179 -0.10 -3.19 -11.49
N GLY A 180 -1.16 -3.85 -10.99
CA GLY A 180 -1.23 -5.30 -10.91
C GLY A 180 -0.25 -5.88 -9.88
N ALA A 181 0.32 -7.05 -10.21
CA ALA A 181 1.29 -7.73 -9.36
C ALA A 181 2.63 -6.96 -9.37
N THR A 182 2.98 -6.40 -8.21
CA THR A 182 4.17 -5.54 -8.06
C THR A 182 4.79 -5.72 -6.68
N THR A 183 6.08 -5.45 -6.55
CA THR A 183 6.71 -5.43 -5.23
C THR A 183 6.35 -4.13 -4.49
N THR A 184 6.42 -4.15 -3.16
CA THR A 184 6.28 -2.92 -2.37
C THR A 184 7.20 -1.79 -2.89
N PRO A 185 8.52 -1.99 -3.08
CA PRO A 185 9.39 -0.92 -3.57
C PRO A 185 9.02 -0.39 -4.96
N GLN A 186 8.50 -1.25 -5.86
CA GLN A 186 8.04 -0.81 -7.17
C GLN A 186 6.85 0.14 -7.08
N LEU A 187 5.88 -0.11 -6.19
CA LEU A 187 4.78 0.81 -5.96
C LEU A 187 5.29 2.17 -5.47
N HIS A 188 6.15 2.17 -4.43
CA HIS A 188 6.73 3.40 -3.87
C HIS A 188 7.52 4.19 -4.92
N TYR A 189 8.29 3.49 -5.76
CA TYR A 189 9.02 4.08 -6.87
C TYR A 189 8.08 4.79 -7.85
N VAL A 190 7.02 4.11 -8.30
CA VAL A 190 6.08 4.68 -9.25
C VAL A 190 5.37 5.90 -8.67
N VAL A 191 4.89 5.84 -7.43
CA VAL A 191 4.24 6.98 -6.73
C VAL A 191 5.17 8.19 -6.71
N ARG A 192 6.44 8.00 -6.30
CA ARG A 192 7.44 9.07 -6.26
C ARG A 192 7.75 9.64 -7.64
N CYS A 193 7.88 8.79 -8.65
CA CYS A 193 8.16 9.22 -10.02
C CYS A 193 7.04 10.10 -10.59
N GLU A 194 5.77 9.73 -10.36
CA GLU A 194 4.62 10.55 -10.79
C GLU A 194 4.63 11.91 -10.09
N ASN A 195 4.81 11.91 -8.76
CA ASN A 195 4.82 13.14 -7.97
C ASN A 195 6.04 14.04 -8.19
N THR A 196 7.09 13.52 -8.83
CA THR A 196 8.27 14.29 -9.23
C THR A 196 8.27 14.63 -10.72
N ASN A 197 7.16 14.39 -11.43
CA ASN A 197 7.03 14.58 -12.88
C ASN A 197 8.16 13.90 -13.66
N GLY A 198 8.54 12.68 -13.26
CA GLY A 198 9.64 11.93 -13.85
C GLY A 198 11.04 12.31 -13.34
N GLY A 199 11.17 13.33 -12.49
CA GLY A 199 12.46 13.79 -11.95
C GLY A 199 13.21 12.74 -11.13
N TYR A 200 12.50 11.82 -10.46
CA TYR A 200 13.13 10.67 -9.82
C TYR A 200 13.41 9.51 -10.79
N GLY A 201 12.69 9.40 -11.90
CA GLY A 201 12.79 8.31 -12.87
C GLY A 201 11.49 8.12 -13.64
N VAL A 202 11.49 7.21 -14.62
CA VAL A 202 10.30 6.91 -15.44
C VAL A 202 9.25 6.19 -14.59
N PRO A 203 7.99 6.67 -14.48
CA PRO A 203 6.96 6.16 -13.56
C PRO A 203 6.32 4.83 -14.03
N THR A 204 7.13 3.84 -14.36
CA THR A 204 6.68 2.52 -14.81
C THR A 204 7.45 1.39 -14.14
N LEU A 205 6.87 0.18 -14.13
CA LEU A 205 7.56 -1.02 -13.65
C LEU A 205 8.82 -1.35 -14.48
N ILE A 206 8.83 -0.96 -15.76
CA ILE A 206 10.00 -1.08 -16.63
C ILE A 206 11.05 -0.04 -16.21
N GLY A 207 10.64 1.21 -16.02
CA GLY A 207 11.52 2.29 -15.54
C GLY A 207 12.21 1.96 -14.22
N TYR A 208 11.52 1.28 -13.29
CA TYR A 208 12.13 0.76 -12.07
C TYR A 208 13.31 -0.19 -12.35
N LYS A 209 13.09 -1.19 -13.21
CA LYS A 209 14.12 -2.16 -13.60
C LYS A 209 15.27 -1.47 -14.32
N ASP A 210 14.96 -0.57 -15.26
CA ASP A 210 15.95 0.15 -16.05
C ASP A 210 16.86 0.99 -15.16
N LYS A 211 16.27 1.73 -14.20
CA LYS A 211 17.01 2.56 -13.26
C LYS A 211 17.96 1.74 -12.39
N LEU A 212 17.49 0.62 -11.83
CA LEU A 212 18.31 -0.23 -10.97
C LEU A 212 19.45 -0.91 -11.73
N VAL A 213 19.16 -1.49 -12.90
CA VAL A 213 20.16 -2.16 -13.72
C VAL A 213 21.20 -1.16 -14.24
N ALA A 214 20.79 0.03 -14.68
CA ALA A 214 21.71 1.06 -15.14
C ALA A 214 22.63 1.54 -14.01
N ALA A 215 22.08 1.76 -12.80
CA ALA A 215 22.88 2.12 -11.63
C ALA A 215 23.88 1.03 -11.25
N TYR A 216 23.45 -0.24 -11.26
CA TYR A 216 24.33 -1.38 -11.02
C TYR A 216 25.47 -1.44 -12.05
N ALA A 217 25.14 -1.40 -13.35
CA ALA A 217 26.12 -1.45 -14.44
C ALA A 217 27.14 -0.30 -14.36
N ALA A 218 26.70 0.93 -14.06
CA ALA A 218 27.58 2.07 -13.87
C ALA A 218 28.52 1.89 -12.67
N MET A 219 28.01 1.34 -11.56
CA MET A 219 28.80 1.06 -10.37
C MET A 219 29.88 0.01 -10.65
N VAL A 220 29.52 -1.14 -11.24
CA VAL A 220 30.48 -2.23 -11.46
C VAL A 220 31.40 -2.03 -12.65
N GLY A 221 30.96 -1.32 -13.70
CA GLY A 221 31.81 -1.00 -14.86
C GLY A 221 32.98 -0.08 -14.52
N SER A 222 32.92 0.62 -13.39
CA SER A 222 34.02 1.42 -12.86
C SER A 222 34.98 0.65 -11.93
N ALA A 223 34.61 -0.58 -11.55
CA ALA A 223 35.40 -1.40 -10.63
C ALA A 223 36.34 -2.34 -11.39
N PRO A 224 37.54 -2.63 -10.86
CA PRO A 224 38.39 -3.69 -11.41
C PRO A 224 37.69 -5.04 -11.27
N ALA A 225 37.89 -5.92 -12.26
CA ALA A 225 37.33 -7.26 -12.24
C ALA A 225 37.72 -7.99 -10.94
N PRO A 226 36.78 -8.71 -10.29
CA PRO A 226 37.06 -9.40 -9.05
C PRO A 226 38.10 -10.51 -9.29
N LYS A 227 39.16 -10.52 -8.47
CA LYS A 227 40.27 -11.48 -8.59
C LYS A 227 40.05 -12.77 -7.82
N HIS A 228 39.20 -12.73 -6.78
CA HIS A 228 39.10 -13.78 -5.77
C HIS A 228 37.70 -14.39 -5.62
N TYR A 229 36.71 -13.90 -6.38
CA TYR A 229 35.37 -14.46 -6.35
C TYR A 229 34.72 -14.32 -7.72
N GLN A 230 33.73 -15.18 -7.98
CA GLN A 230 32.82 -15.02 -9.11
C GLN A 230 31.52 -14.38 -8.60
N PRO A 231 31.02 -13.32 -9.25
CA PRO A 231 29.77 -12.67 -8.90
C PRO A 231 28.58 -13.54 -9.33
N GLN A 232 28.37 -14.63 -8.60
CA GLN A 232 27.27 -15.57 -8.78
C GLN A 232 26.42 -15.62 -7.51
N LEU A 233 25.10 -15.50 -7.68
CA LEU A 233 24.13 -15.55 -6.58
C LEU A 233 23.05 -16.59 -6.83
N THR A 234 22.62 -17.28 -5.78
CA THR A 234 21.32 -17.96 -5.72
C THR A 234 20.39 -17.10 -4.87
N ILE A 235 19.24 -16.72 -5.43
CA ILE A 235 18.28 -15.81 -4.80
C ILE A 235 16.98 -16.57 -4.51
N ASP A 236 16.69 -16.73 -3.23
CA ASP A 236 15.40 -17.20 -2.76
C ASP A 236 14.34 -16.11 -2.90
N CYS A 237 13.32 -16.38 -3.72
CA CYS A 237 12.24 -15.44 -3.98
C CYS A 237 10.99 -15.67 -3.11
N ALA A 238 11.06 -16.56 -2.11
CA ALA A 238 10.02 -16.84 -1.11
C ALA A 238 8.65 -17.25 -1.69
N ASN A 239 8.62 -17.75 -2.93
CA ASN A 239 7.44 -17.94 -3.76
C ASN A 239 6.60 -16.66 -3.99
N GLY A 240 7.22 -15.49 -3.78
CA GLY A 240 6.56 -14.20 -3.80
C GLY A 240 6.72 -13.41 -5.11
N VAL A 241 6.05 -12.25 -5.12
CA VAL A 241 6.02 -11.32 -6.26
C VAL A 241 7.41 -10.83 -6.70
N GLY A 242 8.43 -10.90 -5.83
CA GLY A 242 9.81 -10.49 -6.11
C GLY A 242 10.47 -11.25 -7.27
N ALA A 243 10.07 -12.51 -7.53
CA ALA A 243 10.57 -13.29 -8.64
C ALA A 243 10.29 -12.62 -10.01
N ILE A 244 9.16 -11.91 -10.14
CA ILE A 244 8.72 -11.31 -11.40
C ILE A 244 9.69 -10.24 -11.91
N PRO A 245 9.98 -9.15 -11.16
CA PRO A 245 10.94 -8.16 -11.61
C PRO A 245 12.36 -8.71 -11.71
N LEU A 246 12.77 -9.61 -10.80
CA LEU A 246 14.11 -10.22 -10.83
C LEU A 246 14.35 -10.97 -12.14
N ARG A 247 13.46 -11.88 -12.55
CA ARG A 247 13.55 -12.58 -13.84
C ARG A 247 13.69 -11.60 -15.00
N GLY A 248 12.94 -10.49 -14.98
CA GLY A 248 13.01 -9.46 -16.01
C GLY A 248 14.28 -8.60 -15.99
N MET A 249 15.09 -8.64 -14.92
CA MET A 249 16.37 -7.94 -14.80
C MET A 249 17.57 -8.85 -15.10
N LEU A 250 17.43 -10.17 -14.90
CA LEU A 250 18.53 -11.14 -15.01
C LEU A 250 19.38 -11.03 -16.30
N PRO A 251 18.82 -10.91 -17.52
CA PRO A 251 19.65 -10.85 -18.72
C PRO A 251 20.62 -9.67 -18.70
N ARG A 252 20.14 -8.49 -18.30
CA ARG A 252 20.95 -7.27 -18.25
C ARG A 252 21.88 -7.21 -17.04
N LEU A 253 21.52 -7.86 -15.93
CA LEU A 253 22.43 -8.06 -14.80
C LEU A 253 23.59 -8.98 -15.19
N SER A 254 23.31 -10.04 -15.96
CA SER A 254 24.33 -10.95 -16.49
C SER A 254 25.28 -10.25 -17.45
N GLU A 255 24.77 -9.39 -18.34
CA GLU A 255 25.59 -8.53 -19.21
C GLU A 255 26.49 -7.58 -18.39
N ALA A 256 25.99 -7.10 -17.24
CA ALA A 256 26.76 -6.31 -16.29
C ALA A 256 27.64 -7.15 -15.35
N GLY A 257 27.79 -8.45 -15.61
CA GLY A 257 28.70 -9.33 -14.88
C GLY A 257 28.14 -9.89 -13.56
N LEU A 258 26.82 -9.92 -13.35
CA LEU A 258 26.19 -10.62 -12.23
C LEU A 258 25.40 -11.82 -12.73
N SER A 259 25.89 -13.02 -12.47
CA SER A 259 25.11 -14.24 -12.70
C SER A 259 24.20 -14.49 -11.49
N ALA A 260 22.93 -14.77 -11.72
CA ALA A 260 22.02 -15.13 -10.65
C ALA A 260 21.01 -16.21 -11.06
N GLU A 261 20.81 -17.16 -10.16
CA GLU A 261 19.77 -18.18 -10.22
C GLU A 261 18.66 -17.85 -9.22
N LEU A 262 17.40 -18.08 -9.60
CA LEU A 262 16.25 -17.83 -8.72
C LEU A 262 15.62 -19.14 -8.28
N ILE A 263 15.43 -19.32 -6.99
CA ILE A 263 14.68 -20.44 -6.38
C ILE A 263 13.41 -19.93 -5.70
N ASN A 264 12.47 -20.85 -5.41
CA ASN A 264 11.17 -20.53 -4.80
C ASN A 264 10.47 -19.38 -5.51
N VAL A 265 10.11 -19.60 -6.78
CA VAL A 265 9.68 -18.56 -7.72
C VAL A 265 8.18 -18.59 -8.03
N GLY A 266 7.38 -19.10 -7.08
CA GLY A 266 5.92 -19.05 -7.11
C GLY A 266 5.21 -20.39 -7.35
N ALA A 267 5.94 -21.51 -7.30
CA ALA A 267 5.36 -22.86 -7.43
C ALA A 267 4.94 -23.46 -6.08
N GLY A 268 5.51 -22.99 -4.98
CA GLY A 268 5.15 -23.39 -3.61
C GLY A 268 4.29 -22.34 -2.90
N VAL A 269 4.01 -22.59 -1.62
CA VAL A 269 3.28 -21.66 -0.75
C VAL A 269 4.17 -20.45 -0.40
N LEU A 270 3.57 -19.26 -0.39
CA LEU A 270 4.25 -18.01 -0.07
C LEU A 270 4.86 -18.06 1.34
N ASN A 271 6.17 -17.78 1.44
CA ASN A 271 6.96 -17.76 2.69
C ASN A 271 7.04 -19.10 3.46
N GLU A 272 6.58 -20.22 2.89
CA GLU A 272 6.62 -21.52 3.59
C GLU A 272 7.99 -22.19 3.42
N GLY A 273 8.73 -22.34 4.52
CA GLY A 273 10.07 -22.95 4.50
C GLY A 273 11.11 -22.17 3.67
N CYS A 274 10.82 -20.90 3.34
CA CYS A 274 11.64 -20.04 2.50
C CYS A 274 11.43 -18.56 2.82
N GLY A 275 12.29 -17.69 2.28
CA GLY A 275 12.24 -16.25 2.42
C GLY A 275 13.03 -15.70 3.61
N ALA A 276 13.31 -14.39 3.55
CA ALA A 276 14.20 -13.72 4.49
C ALA A 276 13.83 -13.93 5.97
N ASP A 277 12.54 -13.89 6.29
CA ASP A 277 12.06 -14.05 7.67
C ASP A 277 12.28 -15.48 8.18
N PHE A 278 12.01 -16.50 7.34
CA PHE A 278 12.31 -17.89 7.66
C PHE A 278 13.80 -18.07 7.93
N VAL A 279 14.66 -17.64 7.01
CA VAL A 279 16.12 -17.77 7.15
C VAL A 279 16.61 -17.04 8.41
N LYS A 280 16.11 -15.83 8.67
CA LYS A 280 16.51 -15.03 9.82
C LYS A 280 16.08 -15.63 11.16
N SER A 281 14.84 -16.13 11.24
CA SER A 281 14.24 -16.62 12.48
C SER A 281 14.71 -18.03 12.83
N THR A 282 14.87 -18.90 11.83
CA THR A 282 15.27 -20.30 12.02
C THR A 282 16.77 -20.51 11.93
N GLN A 283 17.51 -19.55 11.36
CA GLN A 283 18.93 -19.70 11.03
C GLN A 283 19.23 -20.93 10.16
N ALA A 284 18.27 -21.30 9.31
CA ALA A 284 18.37 -22.43 8.40
C ALA A 284 18.32 -21.98 6.94
N ALA A 285 18.91 -22.79 6.06
CA ALA A 285 18.77 -22.62 4.61
C ALA A 285 17.32 -22.86 4.19
N PRO A 286 16.78 -22.06 3.23
CA PRO A 286 15.43 -22.26 2.76
C PRO A 286 15.34 -23.49 1.84
N ALA A 287 14.11 -23.96 1.63
CA ALA A 287 13.83 -25.07 0.73
C ALA A 287 14.45 -24.83 -0.66
N GLY A 288 15.12 -25.84 -1.21
CA GLY A 288 15.77 -25.79 -2.51
C GLY A 288 17.12 -25.08 -2.56
N ALA A 289 17.61 -24.53 -1.44
CA ALA A 289 18.96 -23.98 -1.38
C ALA A 289 20.00 -25.07 -1.10
N ASP A 290 21.14 -25.02 -1.79
CA ASP A 290 22.34 -25.81 -1.50
C ASP A 290 23.49 -24.89 -1.04
N PRO A 291 23.67 -24.72 0.29
CA PRO A 291 24.73 -23.87 0.84
C PRO A 291 26.15 -24.39 0.56
N SER A 292 26.30 -25.64 0.13
CA SER A 292 27.60 -26.28 -0.10
C SER A 292 28.20 -25.97 -1.48
N SER A 293 27.42 -25.36 -2.37
CA SER A 293 27.79 -25.03 -3.76
C SER A 293 28.86 -23.94 -3.90
N GLY A 294 29.26 -23.26 -2.82
CA GLY A 294 30.32 -22.24 -2.81
C GLY A 294 29.94 -20.89 -3.47
N GLY A 295 28.73 -20.77 -4.02
CA GLY A 295 28.16 -19.52 -4.53
C GLY A 295 27.61 -18.62 -3.42
N GLY A 296 27.39 -17.34 -3.75
CA GLY A 296 26.71 -16.42 -2.82
C GLY A 296 25.23 -16.75 -2.70
N PHE A 297 24.68 -16.68 -1.49
CA PHE A 297 23.26 -16.95 -1.22
C PHE A 297 22.56 -15.72 -0.67
N VAL A 298 21.37 -15.40 -1.18
CA VAL A 298 20.54 -14.27 -0.74
C VAL A 298 19.10 -14.72 -0.57
N SER A 299 18.48 -14.33 0.54
CA SER A 299 17.05 -14.49 0.81
C SER A 299 16.40 -13.20 1.27
#